data_AF-A0A368A2W9-F1
#
_entry.id   AF-A0A368A2W9-F1
#
_cell.length_a   1.000
_cell.length_b   1.000
_cell.length_c   1.000
_cell.angle_alpha   90.00
_cell.angle_beta   90.00
_cell.angle_gamma   90.00
#
_symmetry.space_group_name_H-M   'P 1'
#
loop_
_entity.id
_entity.type
_entity.pdbx_description
1 polymer ?
#
loop_
_entity_poly.entity_id
_entity_poly.type
_entity_poly.pdbx_seq_one_letter_code
_entity_poly.pdbx_strand_id
1 'polypeptide(L)'
;MRLSPDRIFLAELRRNEAWEYLNSLNTGHPGSITTTHANNALQTFEHVATLIKKSEVGRQLEMKMIKLVLYTTIDVILFFKNRKLIEVFYDPVFIKSKLI
;
A
#
# COMPACT_ATOMS: atom_id res chain seq x y z
N MET A 1 -18.43 -2.76 -18.22
CA MET A 1 -17.22 -2.33 -18.96
C MET A 1 -16.01 -2.93 -18.27
N ARG A 2 -15.30 -3.87 -18.89
CA ARG A 2 -13.95 -4.27 -18.45
C ARG A 2 -12.96 -3.35 -19.15
N LEU A 3 -12.78 -2.16 -18.59
CA LEU A 3 -11.57 -1.41 -18.88
C LEU A 3 -10.44 -2.18 -18.19
N SER A 4 -9.40 -2.56 -18.92
CA SER A 4 -8.14 -2.99 -18.32
C SER A 4 -7.23 -1.77 -18.36
N PRO A 5 -7.32 -0.85 -17.39
CA PRO A 5 -6.44 0.30 -17.36
C PRO A 5 -5.03 -0.18 -17.03
N ASP A 6 -4.00 0.32 -17.71
CA ASP A 6 -2.61 -0.04 -17.39
C ASP A 6 -2.21 0.37 -15.96
N ARG A 7 -2.94 1.33 -15.35
CA ARG A 7 -2.71 1.88 -14.01
C ARG A 7 -4.02 2.13 -13.26
N ILE A 8 -4.03 1.87 -11.96
CA ILE A 8 -5.17 2.17 -11.09
C ILE A 8 -4.86 3.46 -10.30
N PHE A 9 -5.72 4.46 -10.45
CA PHE A 9 -5.68 5.68 -9.65
C PHE A 9 -6.84 5.65 -8.67
N LEU A 10 -6.55 5.33 -7.42
CA LEU A 10 -7.51 5.43 -6.34
C LEU A 10 -7.26 6.74 -5.60
N ALA A 11 -8.30 7.54 -5.37
CA ALA A 11 -8.12 8.83 -4.73
C ALA A 11 -7.55 8.67 -3.31
N GLU A 12 -8.14 7.78 -2.51
CA GLU A 12 -7.74 7.57 -1.12
C GLU A 12 -8.12 6.17 -0.61
N LEU A 13 -7.21 5.54 0.13
CA LEU A 13 -7.45 4.33 0.91
C LEU A 13 -7.98 4.70 2.30
N ARG A 14 -9.21 4.27 2.59
CA ARG A 14 -9.91 4.59 3.85
C ARG A 14 -10.43 3.36 4.60
N ARG A 15 -10.78 2.27 3.89
CA ARG A 15 -11.44 1.10 4.48
C ARG A 15 -10.94 -0.21 3.86
N ASN A 16 -11.84 -1.18 3.72
CA ASN A 16 -11.58 -2.55 3.29
C ASN A 16 -11.14 -2.68 1.83
N GLU A 17 -11.31 -1.64 1.02
CA GLU A 17 -10.82 -1.57 -0.38
C GLU A 17 -9.30 -1.69 -0.50
N ALA A 18 -8.56 -1.48 0.61
CA ALA A 18 -7.10 -1.59 0.62
C ALA A 18 -6.59 -2.96 0.17
N TRP A 19 -7.29 -4.05 0.51
CA TRP A 19 -6.88 -5.39 0.08
C TRP A 19 -7.09 -5.62 -1.41
N GLU A 20 -8.23 -5.20 -1.94
CA GLU A 20 -8.56 -5.33 -3.36
C GLU A 20 -7.64 -4.46 -4.22
N TYR A 21 -7.36 -3.23 -3.77
CA TYR A 21 -6.41 -2.34 -4.43
C TYR A 21 -5.02 -2.99 -4.54
N LEU A 22 -4.48 -3.51 -3.43
CA LEU A 22 -3.15 -4.14 -3.42
C LEU A 22 -3.07 -5.40 -4.29
N ASN A 23 -4.10 -6.25 -4.28
CA ASN A 23 -4.14 -7.41 -5.17
C ASN A 23 -4.18 -7.00 -6.64
N SER A 24 -4.88 -5.91 -6.95
CA SER A 24 -4.92 -5.39 -8.31
C SER A 24 -3.53 -4.93 -8.78
N LEU A 25 -2.70 -4.38 -7.89
CA LEU A 25 -1.32 -3.98 -8.23
C LEU A 25 -0.47 -5.18 -8.65
N ASN A 26 -0.66 -6.32 -7.98
CA ASN A 26 0.10 -7.54 -8.22
C ASN A 26 -0.40 -8.36 -9.44
N THR A 27 -1.51 -7.97 -10.08
CA THR A 27 -2.15 -8.73 -11.16
C THR A 27 -2.13 -8.02 -12.53
N GLY A 28 -1.26 -7.00 -12.69
CA GLY A 28 -1.02 -6.37 -13.99
C GLY A 28 -1.23 -4.86 -14.04
N HIS A 29 -1.22 -4.17 -12.90
CA HIS A 29 -1.42 -2.71 -12.81
C HIS A 29 -0.22 -1.98 -12.15
N PRO A 30 0.99 -2.05 -12.75
CA PRO A 30 2.17 -1.38 -12.21
C PRO A 30 2.05 0.15 -12.26
N GLY A 31 2.74 0.85 -11.36
CA GLY A 31 2.80 2.33 -11.38
C GLY A 31 1.49 3.02 -10.96
N SER A 32 0.65 2.32 -10.21
CA SER A 32 -0.56 2.85 -9.59
C SER A 32 -0.26 3.81 -8.44
N ILE A 33 -1.15 4.77 -8.19
CA ILE A 33 -0.96 5.82 -7.17
C ILE A 33 -2.25 5.95 -6.35
N THR A 34 -2.07 6.09 -5.04
CA THR A 34 -3.16 6.38 -4.10
C THR A 34 -2.67 7.26 -2.95
N THR A 35 -3.61 7.77 -2.17
CA THR A 35 -3.32 8.50 -0.92
C THR A 35 -3.91 7.78 0.29
N THR A 36 -3.43 8.08 1.49
CA THR A 36 -4.03 7.63 2.76
C THR A 36 -3.57 8.53 3.90
N HIS A 37 -4.25 8.46 5.04
CA HIS A 37 -3.85 9.18 6.24
C HIS A 37 -2.79 8.39 7.03
N ALA A 38 -1.70 9.05 7.39
CA ALA A 38 -0.66 8.48 8.25
C ALA A 38 0.03 9.63 9.03
N ASN A 39 0.79 9.29 10.07
CA ASN A 39 1.54 10.30 10.84
C ASN A 39 2.98 10.48 10.37
N ASN A 40 3.50 9.54 9.56
CA ASN A 40 4.81 9.57 8.91
C ASN A 40 4.89 8.50 7.82
N ALA A 41 5.97 8.48 7.03
CA ALA A 41 6.11 7.57 5.90
C ALA A 41 6.07 6.10 6.35
N LEU A 42 6.83 5.73 7.39
CA LEU A 42 6.90 4.34 7.86
C LEU A 42 5.59 3.84 8.49
N GLN A 43 4.88 4.70 9.24
CA GLN A 43 3.59 4.36 9.84
C GLN A 43 2.47 4.17 8.81
N THR A 44 2.68 4.57 7.55
CA THR A 44 1.75 4.27 6.46
C THR A 44 1.57 2.77 6.30
N PHE A 45 2.64 1.97 6.43
CA PHE A 45 2.54 0.52 6.37
C PHE A 45 1.64 -0.04 7.48
N GLU A 46 1.81 0.42 8.71
CA GLU A 46 0.98 0.02 9.86
C GLU A 46 -0.48 0.41 9.68
N HIS A 47 -0.73 1.62 9.17
CA HIS A 47 -2.06 2.12 8.89
C HIS A 47 -2.78 1.27 7.85
N VAL A 48 -2.16 1.06 6.68
CA VAL A 48 -2.75 0.27 5.60
C VAL A 48 -2.90 -1.20 6.02
N ALA A 49 -1.96 -1.76 6.78
CA ALA A 49 -2.08 -3.11 7.32
C ALA A 49 -3.32 -3.25 8.22
N THR A 50 -3.61 -2.21 9.02
CA THR A 50 -4.81 -2.16 9.85
C THR A 50 -6.09 -2.05 9.01
N LEU A 51 -6.08 -1.27 7.93
CA LEU A 51 -7.21 -1.19 6.99
C LEU A 51 -7.51 -2.56 6.36
N ILE A 52 -6.47 -3.24 5.87
CA ILE A 52 -6.59 -4.60 5.32
C ILE A 52 -7.12 -5.56 6.38
N LYS A 53 -6.57 -5.51 7.61
CA LYS A 53 -6.97 -6.40 8.70
C LYS A 53 -8.45 -6.27 9.07
N LYS A 54 -9.09 -5.14 8.77
CA LYS A 54 -10.54 -4.93 8.97
C LYS A 54 -11.42 -5.56 7.86
N SER A 55 -10.86 -5.85 6.69
CA SER A 55 -11.57 -6.53 5.59
C SER A 55 -11.88 -8.00 5.94
N GLU A 56 -12.88 -8.59 5.27
CA GLU A 56 -13.24 -9.99 5.54
C GLU A 56 -12.08 -10.96 5.30
N VAL A 57 -11.37 -10.76 4.18
CA VAL A 57 -10.19 -11.56 3.83
C VAL A 57 -9.04 -11.28 4.80
N GLY A 58 -8.72 -10.02 5.03
CA GLY A 58 -7.58 -9.64 5.87
C GLY A 58 -7.73 -10.04 7.34
N ARG A 59 -8.97 -10.17 7.87
CA ARG A 59 -9.21 -10.68 9.23
C ARG A 59 -8.63 -12.09 9.44
N GLN A 60 -8.61 -12.91 8.39
CA GLN A 60 -8.09 -14.29 8.43
C GLN A 60 -6.56 -14.36 8.25
N LEU A 61 -5.92 -13.30 7.78
CA LEU A 61 -4.47 -13.26 7.53
C LEU A 61 -3.70 -12.82 8.76
N GLU A 62 -2.50 -13.38 8.96
CA GLU A 62 -1.59 -12.89 9.98
C GLU A 62 -1.12 -11.47 9.66
N MET A 63 -0.99 -10.63 10.69
CA MET A 63 -0.53 -9.25 10.53
C MET A 63 0.87 -9.20 9.88
N LYS A 64 1.74 -10.15 10.20
CA LYS A 64 3.07 -10.27 9.59
C LYS A 64 2.99 -10.51 8.09
N MET A 65 2.06 -11.35 7.63
CA MET A 65 1.85 -11.63 6.20
C MET A 65 1.34 -10.38 5.46
N ILE A 66 0.38 -9.66 6.05
CA ILE A 66 -0.13 -8.40 5.47
C ILE A 66 1.00 -7.40 5.30
N LYS A 67 1.84 -7.22 6.33
CA LYS A 67 2.99 -6.30 6.27
C LYS A 67 4.00 -6.74 5.22
N LEU A 68 4.26 -8.04 5.09
CA LEU A 68 5.16 -8.56 4.06
C LEU A 68 4.67 -8.15 2.67
N VAL A 69 3.40 -8.38 2.36
CA VAL A 69 2.79 -7.98 1.08
C VAL A 69 2.91 -6.47 0.86
N LEU A 70 2.66 -5.66 1.88
CA LEU A 70 2.79 -4.22 1.76
C LEU A 70 4.23 -3.78 1.46
N TYR A 71 5.22 -4.35 2.16
CA TYR A 71 6.62 -4.03 1.92
C TYR A 71 7.09 -4.46 0.53
N THR A 72 6.53 -5.52 -0.04
CA THR A 72 6.92 -5.99 -1.38
C THR A 72 6.12 -5.36 -2.52
N THR A 73 4.96 -4.75 -2.22
CA THR A 73 4.07 -4.15 -3.22
C THR A 73 4.22 -2.63 -3.32
N ILE A 74 4.53 -1.94 -2.21
CA ILE A 74 4.64 -0.47 -2.18
C ILE A 74 6.09 -0.05 -2.35
N ASP A 75 6.41 0.52 -3.50
CA ASP A 75 7.77 0.95 -3.84
C ASP A 75 8.18 2.26 -3.14
N VAL A 76 7.26 3.24 -3.08
CA VAL A 76 7.55 4.61 -2.62
C VAL A 76 6.41 5.13 -1.77
N ILE A 77 6.74 5.80 -0.66
CA ILE A 77 5.78 6.58 0.14
C ILE A 77 6.29 8.02 0.27
N LEU A 78 5.44 8.97 -0.07
CA LEU A 78 5.70 10.39 0.08
C LEU A 78 4.82 10.94 1.20
N PHE A 79 5.41 11.35 2.32
CA PHE A 79 4.65 11.90 3.43
C PHE A 79 4.66 13.42 3.42
N PHE A 80 3.46 13.99 3.37
CA PHE A 80 3.25 15.43 3.35
C PHE A 80 2.71 15.93 4.69
N LYS A 81 3.29 17.03 5.20
CA LYS A 81 2.79 17.78 6.34
C LYS A 81 2.72 19.25 6.00
N ASN A 82 1.59 19.90 6.26
CA ASN A 82 1.36 21.32 5.96
C ASN A 82 1.71 21.69 4.49
N ARG A 83 1.31 20.84 3.53
CA ARG A 83 1.60 20.96 2.09
C ARG A 83 3.08 20.89 1.70
N LYS A 84 3.95 20.40 2.59
CA LYS A 84 5.37 20.16 2.31
C LYS A 84 5.65 18.67 2.35
N LEU A 85 6.43 18.18 1.38
CA LEU A 85 7.02 16.85 1.45
C LEU A 85 8.10 16.87 2.54
N ILE A 86 7.94 16.05 3.58
CA ILE A 86 8.85 16.04 4.72
C ILE A 86 9.57 14.70 4.91
N GLU A 87 9.01 13.61 4.39
CA GLU A 87 9.67 12.30 4.40
C GLU A 87 9.39 11.56 3.09
N VAL A 88 10.39 10.81 2.65
CA VAL A 88 10.31 9.88 1.53
C VAL A 88 10.79 8.53 2.02
N PHE A 89 9.93 7.52 1.92
CA PHE A 89 10.37 6.13 2.04
C PHE A 89 10.61 5.59 0.63
N TYR A 90 11.84 5.15 0.37
CA TYR A 90 12.25 4.40 -0.80
C TYR A 90 13.48 3.58 -0.45
N ASP A 91 13.34 2.26 -0.35
CA ASP A 91 14.43 1.34 -0.04
C ASP A 91 14.35 0.07 -0.89
N PRO A 92 14.89 0.10 -2.13
CA PRO A 92 14.83 -1.04 -3.02
C PRO A 92 15.68 -2.23 -2.55
N VAL A 93 16.65 -2.01 -1.64
CA VAL A 93 17.49 -3.09 -1.10
C VAL A 93 16.71 -3.85 -0.01
N PHE A 94 16.06 -3.12 0.89
CA PHE A 94 15.17 -3.71 1.89
C PHE A 94 14.06 -4.52 1.24
N ILE A 95 13.38 -3.98 0.22
CA ILE A 95 12.31 -4.67 -0.50
C ILE A 95 12.82 -6.01 -1.07
N LYS A 96 13.98 -6.01 -1.74
CA LYS A 96 14.60 -7.25 -2.26
C LYS A 96 14.91 -8.25 -1.15
N SER A 97 15.40 -7.80 0.00
CA SER A 97 15.68 -8.68 1.15
C SER A 97 14.44 -9.35 1.75
N LYS A 98 13.22 -8.87 1.43
CA LYS A 98 11.97 -9.50 1.88
C LYS A 98 11.46 -10.57 0.93
N LEU A 99 12.02 -10.66 -0.27
CA LEU A 99 11.65 -11.62 -1.31
C LEU A 99 12.56 -12.86 -1.34
N ILE A 100 13.65 -12.85 -0.56
CA ILE A 100 14.67 -13.91 -0.43
C ILE A 100 14.51 -14.55 0.95
#